data_AF-A0AA43CJ54-F1
#
_entry.id   AF-A0AA43CJ54-F1
#
_cell.length_a   1.000
_cell.length_b   1.000
_cell.length_c   1.000
_cell.angle_alpha   90.00
_cell.angle_beta   90.00
_cell.angle_gamma   90.00
#
_symmetry.space_group_name_H-M   'P 1'
#
loop_
_entity.id
_entity.type
_entity.pdbx_description
1 polymer ?
#
loop_
_entity_poly.entity_id
_entity_poly.type
_entity_poly.pdbx_seq_one_letter_code
_entity_poly.pdbx_strand_id
1 'polypeptide(L)' 'MQWVCEICGYLHDDEDRPGSCPVCGALSNKFAEFFEGDDQSEGPGEDDGADNFEKDLYADYEDEGI' A
#
# COMPACT_ATOMS: atom_id res chain seq x y z
N MET A 1 -6.04 17.83 15.06
CA MET A 1 -6.30 16.47 14.51
C MET A 1 -6.08 16.56 13.01
N GLN A 2 -5.93 15.44 12.31
CA GLN A 2 -5.84 15.47 10.86
C GLN A 2 -6.91 14.59 10.25
N TRP A 3 -7.51 15.05 9.16
CA TRP A 3 -8.59 14.35 8.49
C TRP A 3 -8.28 14.20 7.01
N VAL A 4 -8.22 12.97 6.52
CA VAL A 4 -8.01 12.68 5.10
C VAL A 4 -9.34 12.34 4.43
N CYS A 5 -9.61 12.95 3.29
CA CYS A 5 -10.77 12.60 2.47
C CYS A 5 -10.49 11.27 1.76
N GLU A 6 -11.28 10.24 2.07
CA GLU A 6 -11.15 8.91 1.47
C GLU A 6 -11.52 8.87 -0.02
N ILE A 7 -12.14 9.94 -0.53
CA ILE A 7 -12.56 10.05 -1.94
C ILE A 7 -11.46 10.62 -2.83
N CYS A 8 -10.77 11.65 -2.36
CA CYS A 8 -9.81 12.41 -3.19
C CYS A 8 -8.42 12.59 -2.57
N GLY A 9 -8.21 12.20 -1.31
CA GLY A 9 -6.94 12.34 -0.61
C GLY A 9 -6.66 13.73 -0.02
N TYR A 10 -7.64 14.64 0.01
CA TYR A 10 -7.46 15.96 0.64
C TYR A 10 -7.22 15.82 2.16
N LEU A 11 -6.10 16.38 2.64
CA LEU A 11 -5.74 16.42 4.07
C LEU A 11 -6.19 17.75 4.68
N HIS A 12 -6.95 17.66 5.77
CA HIS A 12 -7.38 18.79 6.59
C HIS A 12 -6.65 18.73 7.94
N ASP A 13 -5.91 19.79 8.28
CA ASP A 13 -5.01 19.88 9.43
C ASP A 13 -5.61 20.75 10.55
N ASP A 14 -6.85 20.46 10.95
CA ASP A 14 -7.55 21.19 12.01
C ASP A 14 -8.17 20.22 13.02
N GLU A 15 -8.48 20.72 14.21
CA GLU A 15 -9.13 19.91 15.26
C GLU A 15 -10.51 19.39 14.81
N ASP A 16 -11.27 20.19 14.07
CA ASP A 16 -12.59 19.84 13.57
C ASP A 16 -12.56 19.35 12.12
N ARG A 17 -13.45 18.41 11.81
CA ARG A 17 -13.65 17.90 10.44
C ARG A 17 -14.47 18.90 9.62
N PRO A 18 -14.15 19.15 8.33
CA PRO A 18 -14.90 20.10 7.52
C PRO A 18 -16.28 19.51 7.15
N GLY A 19 -17.29 20.36 7.00
CA GLY A 19 -18.67 19.99 6.62
C GLY A 19 -18.76 19.30 5.24
N SER A 20 -17.86 19.68 4.34
CA SER A 20 -17.71 19.08 3.01
C SER A 20 -16.28 19.27 2.52
N CYS A 21 -15.82 18.35 1.68
CA CYS A 21 -14.50 18.41 1.08
C CYS A 21 -14.46 19.56 0.07
N PRO A 22 -13.52 20.53 0.19
CA PRO A 22 -13.39 21.63 -0.74
C PRO A 22 -12.87 21.21 -2.13
N VAL A 23 -12.29 20.01 -2.24
CA VAL A 23 -11.73 19.48 -3.49
C VAL A 23 -12.77 18.74 -4.31
N CYS A 24 -13.52 17.81 -3.70
CA CYS A 24 -14.46 16.94 -4.42
C CYS A 24 -15.93 17.10 -4.02
N GLY A 25 -16.24 17.89 -2.98
CA GLY A 25 -17.60 18.08 -2.48
C GLY A 25 -18.16 16.92 -1.63
N ALA A 26 -17.36 15.90 -1.32
CA ALA A 26 -17.80 14.81 -0.44
C ALA A 26 -18.19 15.33 0.97
N LEU A 27 -19.22 14.76 1.58
CA LEU A 27 -19.67 15.14 2.92
C LEU A 27 -18.64 14.75 3.99
N SER A 28 -18.72 15.36 5.18
CA SER A 28 -17.88 15.02 6.33
C SER A 28 -17.79 13.52 6.61
N ASN A 29 -18.84 12.74 6.37
CA ASN A 29 -18.84 11.29 6.61
C ASN A 29 -17.83 10.51 5.71
N LYS A 30 -17.14 11.18 4.79
CA LYS A 30 -16.09 10.60 3.93
C LYS A 30 -14.67 11.01 4.31
N PHE A 31 -14.50 11.54 5.52
CA PHE A 31 -13.20 11.83 6.09
C PHE A 31 -12.85 10.80 7.15
N ALA A 32 -11.62 10.29 7.11
CA ALA A 32 -11.01 9.42 8.10
C ALA A 32 -9.97 10.20 8.92
N GLU A 33 -9.75 9.82 10.17
CA GLU A 33 -8.66 10.37 10.98
C GLU A 33 -7.32 9.93 10.39
N PHE A 34 -6.46 10.90 10.12
CA PHE A 34 -5.10 10.66 9.70
C PHE A 34 -4.21 10.70 10.94
N PHE A 35 -3.55 9.58 11.23
CA PHE A 35 -2.57 9.49 12.29
C PHE A 35 -1.18 9.50 11.64
N GLU A 36 -0.44 10.60 11.76
CA GLU A 36 0.98 10.63 11.46
C GLU A 36 1.73 9.82 12.54
N GLY A 37 1.72 8.49 12.40
CA GLY A 37 2.42 7.59 13.32
C GLY A 37 1.77 6.23 13.51
N ASP A 38 1.77 5.40 12.47
CA ASP A 38 2.26 4.02 12.61
C ASP A 38 2.73 3.55 11.22
N ASP A 39 4.01 3.80 10.98
CA ASP A 39 4.81 3.08 10.00
C ASP A 39 4.84 1.60 10.41
N GLN A 40 3.85 0.83 9.97
CA GLN A 40 4.01 -0.59 9.72
C GLN A 40 3.52 -0.87 8.31
N SER A 41 4.37 -0.53 7.35
CA SER A 41 4.39 -1.22 6.08
C SER A 41 4.76 -2.70 6.31
N GLU A 42 3.83 -3.49 6.83
CA GLU A 42 3.79 -4.91 6.51
C GLU A 42 3.23 -5.00 5.09
N GLY A 43 4.12 -4.83 4.11
CA GLY A 43 3.85 -5.35 2.77
C GLY A 43 3.51 -6.84 2.91
N PRO A 44 2.55 -7.37 2.12
CA PRO A 44 2.32 -8.81 2.11
C PRO A 44 3.65 -9.49 1.79
N GLY A 45 4.18 -10.25 2.75
CA GLY A 45 5.38 -11.05 2.56
C GLY A 45 5.21 -11.89 1.32
N GLU A 46 6.10 -11.68 0.36
CA GLU A 46 6.19 -12.51 -0.84
C GLU A 46 6.58 -13.93 -0.39
N ASP A 47 5.58 -14.77 -0.61
CA ASP A 47 5.56 -16.19 -0.90
C ASP A 47 6.88 -16.99 -0.89
N ASP A 48 6.75 -18.14 -0.24
CA ASP A 48 7.68 -19.24 -0.12
C ASP A 48 8.05 -19.85 -1.50
N GLY A 49 8.93 -19.19 -2.24
CA GLY A 49 9.58 -19.70 -3.43
C GLY A 49 10.97 -20.23 -3.12
N ALA A 50 11.08 -21.52 -2.82
CA ALA A 50 12.37 -22.21 -2.84
C ALA A 50 12.81 -22.46 -4.30
N ASP A 51 13.27 -21.45 -5.02
CA ASP A 51 13.98 -21.65 -6.29
C ASP A 51 15.50 -21.57 -6.04
N ASN A 52 16.10 -22.76 -5.96
CA ASN A 52 17.55 -22.88 -6.04
C ASN A 52 17.94 -22.58 -7.50
N PHE A 53 18.15 -21.30 -7.84
CA PHE A 53 18.55 -20.84 -9.18
C PHE A 53 19.67 -21.68 -9.81
N GLU A 54 20.61 -22.21 -9.00
CA GLU A 54 21.71 -23.06 -9.46
C GLU A 54 21.32 -24.50 -9.81
N LYS A 55 20.20 -25.05 -9.32
CA LYS A 55 19.76 -26.40 -9.70
C LYS A 55 18.98 -26.42 -11.00
N ASP A 56 18.20 -25.37 -11.27
CA ASP A 56 17.43 -25.27 -12.52
C ASP A 56 18.37 -25.04 -13.72
N LEU A 57 19.45 -24.26 -13.54
CA LEU A 57 20.44 -24.04 -14.59
C LEU A 57 21.27 -25.29 -14.94
N TYR A 58 21.50 -26.20 -13.98
CA TYR A 58 22.28 -27.43 -14.23
C TYR A 58 21.41 -28.56 -14.81
N ALA A 59 20.10 -28.56 -14.54
CA ALA A 59 19.17 -29.55 -15.07
C ALA A 59 18.96 -29.43 -16.59
N ASP A 60 19.01 -28.21 -17.15
CA ASP A 60 18.91 -27.96 -18.59
C ASP A 60 20.17 -28.40 -19.37
N TYR A 61 21.32 -28.53 -18.71
CA TYR A 61 22.60 -28.81 -19.38
C TYR A 61 22.89 -30.31 -19.59
N GLU A 62 22.19 -31.22 -18.90
CA GLU A 62 22.43 -32.66 -19.03
C GLU A 62 21.43 -33.40 -19.95
N ASP A 63 20.41 -32.72 -20.49
CA ASP A 63 19.44 -33.35 -21.42
C ASP A 63 19.79 -33.15 -22.91
N GLU A 64 20.53 -32.09 -23.27
CA GLU A 64 21.05 -31.92 -24.64
C GLU A 64 22.57 -32.11 -24.67
N GLY A 65 22.99 -33.38 -24.79
CA GLY A 65 24.38 -33.75 -25.01
C GLY A 65 25.01 -33.01 -26.19
N ILE A 66 25.86 -32.03 -25.87
CA ILE A 66 26.98 -31.52 -26.67
C ILE A 66 28.23 -31.58 -25.82
#